data_AF-A0AA46WUM5-F1
#
_entry.id   AF-A0AA46WUM5-F1
#
_cell.length_a   1.000
_cell.length_b   1.000
_cell.length_c   1.000
_cell.angle_alpha   90.00
_cell.angle_beta   90.00
_cell.angle_gamma   90.00
#
_symmetry.space_group_name_H-M   'P 1'
#
loop_
_entity.id
_entity.type
_entity.pdbx_description
1 polymer ?
#
loop_
_entity_poly.entity_id
_entity_poly.type
_entity_poly.pdbx_seq_one_letter_code
_entity_poly.pdbx_strand_id
1 'polypeptide(L)' 'MSSVHRGPADLELGGGRVRFTSGFPGLSPVQALTHGVHGIGDTVTLSVTTSPDVLDAAGLARYVALLHEAVASL' A
#
# COMPACT_ATOMS: atom_id res chain seq x y z
N MET A 1 -3.71 -6.07 8.21
CA MET A 1 -2.87 -6.14 7.00
C MET A 1 -3.65 -6.86 5.89
N SER A 2 -3.50 -6.46 4.63
CA SER A 2 -4.01 -7.20 3.46
C SER A 2 -2.88 -7.45 2.44
N SER A 3 -2.90 -8.58 1.75
CA SER A 3 -1.95 -8.93 0.69
C SER A 3 -2.69 -9.57 -0.48
N VAL A 4 -2.55 -9.01 -1.69
CA VAL A 4 -3.26 -9.47 -2.89
C VAL A 4 -2.33 -9.47 -4.11
N HIS A 5 -2.19 -10.64 -4.74
CA HIS A 5 -1.54 -10.79 -6.03
C HIS A 5 -2.58 -10.86 -7.15
N ARG A 6 -2.52 -9.96 -8.13
CA ARG A 6 -3.50 -9.86 -9.22
C ARG A 6 -3.08 -10.57 -10.50
N GLY A 7 -1.99 -11.32 -10.46
CA GLY A 7 -1.48 -12.03 -11.63
C GLY A 7 -0.66 -11.12 -12.55
N PRO A 8 -0.59 -11.45 -13.85
CA PRO A 8 0.22 -10.73 -14.84
C PRO A 8 -0.19 -9.25 -15.04
N ALA A 9 0.65 -8.48 -15.73
CA ALA A 9 0.39 -7.08 -16.10
C ALA A 9 -0.52 -6.95 -17.35
N ASP A 10 -1.57 -7.77 -17.42
CA ASP A 10 -2.53 -7.85 -18.53
C ASP A 10 -3.92 -7.28 -18.19
N LEU A 11 -4.11 -6.78 -16.97
CA LEU A 11 -5.33 -6.08 -16.58
C LEU A 11 -5.49 -4.77 -17.37
N GLU A 12 -6.65 -4.59 -18.01
CA GLU A 12 -7.02 -3.38 -18.73
C GLU A 12 -8.19 -2.66 -18.07
N LEU A 13 -8.16 -1.33 -18.07
CA LEU A 13 -9.23 -0.46 -17.58
C LEU A 13 -9.39 0.72 -18.54
N GLY A 14 -10.60 0.93 -19.08
CA GLY A 14 -10.88 2.05 -19.98
C GLY A 14 -10.03 2.06 -21.27
N GLY A 15 -9.58 0.89 -21.74
CA GLY A 15 -8.71 0.75 -22.91
C GLY A 15 -7.21 0.97 -22.64
N GLY A 16 -6.80 1.15 -21.38
CA GLY A 16 -5.39 1.26 -20.99
C GLY A 16 -4.93 0.12 -20.09
N ARG A 17 -3.63 -0.21 -20.13
CA ARG A 17 -3.02 -1.20 -19.23
C ARG A 17 -2.85 -0.63 -17.83
N VAL A 18 -3.30 -1.39 -16.82
CA VAL A 18 -3.09 -1.09 -15.41
C VAL A 18 -1.61 -1.30 -15.05
N ARG A 19 -0.98 -0.28 -14.47
CA ARG A 19 0.45 -0.32 -14.08
C ARG A 19 0.67 -0.73 -12.64
N PHE A 20 -0.29 -0.43 -11.78
CA PHE A 20 -0.25 -0.75 -10.37
C PHE A 20 -1.68 -0.89 -9.85
N THR A 21 -1.82 -1.55 -8.71
CA THR A 21 -3.11 -1.67 -8.04
C THR A 21 -2.89 -1.38 -6.57
N SER A 22 -3.90 -0.84 -5.91
CA SER A 22 -3.83 -0.59 -4.49
C SER A 22 -5.18 -0.85 -3.83
N GLY A 23 -5.12 -0.97 -2.52
CA GLY A 23 -6.24 -1.07 -1.60
C GLY A 23 -5.80 -0.50 -0.26
N PHE A 24 -6.76 -0.03 0.53
CA PHE A 24 -6.51 0.61 1.81
C PHE A 24 -7.32 -0.13 2.87
N PRO A 25 -6.74 -1.16 3.54
CA PRO A 25 -7.48 -1.96 4.51
C PRO A 25 -8.02 -1.07 5.62
N GLY A 26 -9.29 -1.25 5.95
CA GLY A 26 -9.98 -0.43 6.95
C GLY A 26 -9.34 -0.51 8.33
N LEU A 27 -9.53 0.56 9.10
CA LEU A 27 -9.16 0.62 10.50
C LEU A 27 -10.25 -0.02 11.37
N SER A 28 -9.90 -0.34 12.61
CA SER A 28 -10.86 -0.76 13.64
C SER A 28 -10.44 -0.20 15.01
N PRO A 29 -11.32 -0.25 16.04
CA PRO A 29 -10.96 0.21 17.39
C PRO A 29 -9.72 -0.47 17.99
N VAL A 30 -9.34 -1.66 17.49
CA VAL A 30 -8.17 -2.41 17.94
C VAL A 30 -6.99 -2.36 16.95
N GLN A 31 -7.17 -1.72 15.79
CA GLN A 31 -6.14 -1.61 14.75
C GLN A 31 -6.24 -0.26 14.04
N ALA A 32 -5.44 0.69 14.50
CA ALA A 32 -5.42 2.07 14.02
C ALA A 32 -4.30 2.36 13.00
N LEU A 33 -3.57 1.33 12.57
CA LEU A 33 -2.61 1.38 11.46
C LEU A 33 -2.67 0.07 10.68
N THR A 34 -2.77 0.17 9.35
CA THR A 34 -2.82 -0.99 8.46
C THR A 34 -1.89 -0.82 7.27
N HIS A 35 -1.39 -1.97 6.80
CA HIS A 35 -0.66 -2.10 5.55
C HIS A 35 -1.47 -2.87 4.52
N GLY A 36 -1.39 -2.43 3.27
CA GLY A 36 -1.80 -3.20 2.10
C GLY A 36 -0.60 -3.50 1.20
N VAL A 37 -0.51 -4.73 0.71
CA VAL A 37 0.49 -5.15 -0.29
C VAL A 37 -0.25 -5.66 -1.52
N HIS A 38 -0.02 -5.02 -2.67
CA HIS A 38 -0.79 -5.27 -3.87
C HIS A 38 0.13 -5.44 -5.08
N GLY A 39 0.16 -6.65 -5.64
CA GLY A 39 0.99 -6.98 -6.80
C GLY A 39 0.21 -7.03 -8.11
N ILE A 40 0.82 -6.57 -9.20
CA ILE A 40 0.41 -6.84 -10.59
C ILE A 40 1.66 -6.93 -11.49
N GLY A 41 1.81 -8.03 -12.22
CA GLY A 41 3.08 -8.38 -12.85
C GLY A 41 4.22 -8.32 -11.84
N ASP A 42 5.30 -7.62 -12.20
CA ASP A 42 6.46 -7.40 -11.34
C ASP A 42 6.34 -6.15 -10.45
N THR A 43 5.20 -5.44 -10.51
CA THR A 43 5.00 -4.23 -9.72
C THR A 43 4.30 -4.56 -8.41
N VAL A 44 4.92 -4.15 -7.29
CA VAL A 44 4.32 -4.21 -5.94
C VAL A 44 4.01 -2.80 -5.46
N THR A 45 2.79 -2.59 -5.00
CA THR A 45 2.36 -1.36 -4.31
C THR A 45 2.15 -1.63 -2.83
N LEU A 46 2.79 -0.82 -1.99
CA LEU A 46 2.57 -0.80 -0.54
C LEU A 46 1.71 0.42 -0.18
N SER A 47 0.66 0.20 0.61
CA SER A 47 -0.18 1.27 1.15
C SER A 47 -0.14 1.26 2.68
N VAL A 48 -0.25 2.45 3.27
CA VAL A 48 -0.37 2.65 4.72
C VAL A 48 -1.63 3.47 4.99
N THR A 49 -2.49 2.97 5.86
CA THR A 49 -3.66 3.72 6.36
C THR A 49 -3.56 3.82 7.87
N THR A 50 -3.79 4.99 8.44
CA THR A 50 -3.72 5.18 9.89
C THR A 50 -4.69 6.24 10.39
N SER A 51 -5.02 6.19 11.68
CA SER A 51 -5.77 7.25 12.36
C SER A 51 -4.86 8.46 12.62
N PRO A 52 -5.35 9.70 12.46
CA PRO A 52 -4.61 10.90 12.86
C PRO A 52 -4.27 10.92 14.36
N ASP A 53 -4.99 10.18 15.20
CA ASP A 53 -4.69 10.05 16.64
C ASP A 53 -3.44 9.18 16.91
N VAL A 54 -2.98 8.41 15.93
CA VAL A 54 -1.77 7.56 16.03
C VAL A 54 -0.60 8.20 15.29
N LEU A 55 -0.82 8.61 14.04
CA LEU A 55 0.16 9.36 13.26
C LEU A 55 -0.53 10.54 12.60
N ASP A 56 -0.04 11.74 12.90
CA ASP A 56 -0.37 12.92 12.12
C ASP A 56 0.27 12.86 10.71
N ALA A 57 0.02 13.88 9.89
CA ALA A 57 0.53 13.91 8.52
C ALA A 57 2.07 13.85 8.44
N ALA A 58 2.78 14.51 9.36
CA ALA A 58 4.24 14.50 9.39
C ALA A 58 4.79 13.15 9.84
N GLY A 59 4.18 12.55 10.86
CA GLY A 59 4.48 11.20 11.34
C GLY A 59 4.26 10.15 10.26
N LEU A 60 3.15 10.22 9.53
CA LEU A 60 2.87 9.33 8.40
C LEU A 60 3.90 9.50 7.27
N ALA A 61 4.27 10.73 6.92
CA ALA A 61 5.30 10.98 5.91
C ALA A 61 6.65 10.37 6.31
N ARG A 62 7.04 10.52 7.59
CA ARG A 62 8.26 9.90 8.13
C ARG A 62 8.18 8.37 8.11
N TYR A 63 7.04 7.81 8.49
CA TYR A 63 6.81 6.37 8.47
C TYR A 63 6.96 5.79 7.07
N VAL A 64 6.36 6.43 6.07
CA VAL A 64 6.47 6.02 4.66
C VAL A 64 7.91 6.14 4.15
N ALA A 65 8.66 7.17 4.55
CA ALA A 65 10.07 7.30 4.17
C ALA A 65 10.92 6.13 4.72
N LEU A 66 10.74 5.79 6.00
CA LEU A 66 11.43 4.64 6.62
C LEU A 66 11.05 3.31 5.95
N LEU A 67 9.76 3.14 5.64
CA LEU A 67 9.28 1.96 4.92
C LEU A 67 9.93 1.85 3.54
N HIS A 68 10.02 2.97 2.81
CA HIS A 68 10.65 3.02 1.51
C HIS A 68 12.14 2.67 1.57
N GLU A 69 12.89 3.23 2.53
CA GLU A 69 14.30 2.90 2.76
C GLU A 69 14.49 1.41 3.08
N ALA A 70 13.65 0.85 3.95
CA ALA A 70 13.70 -0.57 4.30
C ALA A 70 13.46 -1.47 3.08
N VAL A 71 12.45 -1.16 2.26
CA VAL A 71 12.13 -1.94 1.05
C VAL A 71 13.22 -1.79 -0.02
N ALA A 72 13.82 -0.59 -0.16
CA ALA A 72 14.91 -0.37 -1.11
C ALA A 72 16.20 -1.11 -0.74
N SER A 73 16.31 -1.62 0.48
CA SER A 73 17.45 -2.41 0.95
C SER A 73 17.32 -3.92 0.76
N LEU A 74 16.18 -4.40 0.24
CA LEU A 74 15.91 -5.81 -0.09
C LEU A 74 16.54 -6.21 -1.42
#